data_AF-A0A830GHH1-F1
#
_entry.id   AF-A0A830GHH1-F1
#
_cell.length_a   1.000
_cell.length_b   1.000
_cell.length_c   1.000
_cell.angle_alpha   90.00
_cell.angle_beta   90.00
_cell.angle_gamma   90.00
#
_symmetry.space_group_name_H-M   'P 1'
#
loop_
_entity.id
_entity.type
_entity.pdbx_description
1 polymer ?
#
loop_
_entity_poly.entity_id
_entity_poly.type
_entity_poly.pdbx_seq_one_letter_code
_entity_poly.pdbx_strand_id
1 'polypeptide(L)'
;MSDDFLSLLFVRATDLAAARGDVPEDGSGIDGVWTDEFPDVDADEQWFVASNADEVAHEYRVTDDRTTEIEPFHAHFWWDTDLIAPAAIVSPGGGQFHVTDEFDRSVEDQIIASIEAVLDELGYEDFEAEVYDAE
;
A
#
# COMPACT_ATOMS: atom_id res chain seq x y z
N MET A 1 4.62 -5.85 25.28
CA MET A 1 3.87 -4.80 24.57
C MET A 1 3.48 -5.47 23.27
N SER A 2 2.20 -5.56 22.97
CA SER A 2 1.70 -6.21 21.75
C SER A 2 2.15 -5.35 20.57
N ASP A 3 3.16 -5.83 19.84
CA ASP A 3 3.76 -5.15 18.69
C ASP A 3 2.95 -5.40 17.40
N ASP A 4 1.62 -5.39 17.49
CA ASP A 4 0.72 -5.56 16.34
C ASP A 4 0.33 -4.18 15.80
N PHE A 5 1.28 -3.49 15.18
CA PHE A 5 1.03 -2.20 14.51
C PHE A 5 0.74 -2.43 13.02
N LEU A 6 -0.52 -2.73 12.72
CA LEU A 6 -1.02 -2.77 11.35
C LEU A 6 -0.90 -1.37 10.72
N SER A 7 -0.15 -1.23 9.64
CA SER A 7 -0.22 -0.03 8.80
C SER A 7 -1.51 -0.13 7.98
N LEU A 8 -2.55 0.58 8.40
CA LEU A 8 -3.85 0.62 7.71
C LEU A 8 -3.69 0.95 6.22
N LEU A 9 -2.71 1.79 5.89
CA LEU A 9 -2.40 2.17 4.52
C LEU A 9 -1.99 0.97 3.62
N PHE A 10 -1.20 0.02 4.12
CA PHE A 10 -0.83 -1.17 3.33
C PHE A 10 -2.03 -2.09 3.08
N VAL A 11 -2.87 -2.29 4.09
CA VAL A 11 -4.09 -3.07 3.94
C VAL A 11 -4.98 -2.46 2.88
N ARG A 12 -5.20 -1.13 2.94
CA ARG A 12 -6.00 -0.43 1.95
C ARG A 12 -5.41 -0.47 0.55
N ALA A 13 -4.09 -0.40 0.39
CA ALA A 13 -3.48 -0.64 -0.92
C ALA A 13 -3.67 -2.08 -1.43
N THR A 14 -3.69 -3.06 -0.54
CA THR A 14 -4.00 -4.45 -0.92
C THR A 14 -5.46 -4.61 -1.32
N ASP A 15 -6.39 -3.95 -0.62
CA ASP A 15 -7.80 -3.90 -1.00
C ASP A 15 -7.97 -3.24 -2.37
N LEU A 16 -7.23 -2.15 -2.64
CA LEU A 16 -7.25 -1.49 -3.94
C LEU A 16 -6.75 -2.43 -5.04
N ALA A 17 -5.61 -3.10 -4.85
CA ALA A 17 -5.11 -4.10 -5.79
C ALA A 17 -6.15 -5.21 -6.04
N ALA A 18 -6.82 -5.68 -4.99
CA ALA A 18 -7.88 -6.68 -5.10
C ALA A 18 -9.08 -6.15 -5.89
N ALA A 19 -9.54 -4.93 -5.61
CA ALA A 19 -10.63 -4.27 -6.32
C ALA A 19 -10.32 -4.03 -7.81
N ARG A 20 -9.05 -3.81 -8.15
CA ARG A 20 -8.55 -3.73 -9.54
C ARG A 20 -8.45 -5.09 -10.23
N GLY A 21 -8.51 -6.18 -9.47
CA GLY A 21 -8.36 -7.54 -9.98
C GLY A 21 -6.90 -7.97 -10.16
N ASP A 22 -5.97 -7.31 -9.47
CA ASP A 22 -4.52 -7.54 -9.56
C ASP A 22 -4.01 -8.56 -8.54
N VAL A 23 -4.91 -9.19 -7.76
CA VAL A 23 -4.58 -10.28 -6.84
C VAL A 23 -4.84 -11.64 -7.48
N PRO A 24 -4.03 -12.68 -7.19
CA PRO A 24 -4.26 -14.02 -7.69
C PRO A 24 -5.63 -14.59 -7.26
N GLU A 25 -6.20 -15.48 -8.09
CA GLU A 25 -7.52 -16.08 -7.86
C GLU A 25 -7.63 -16.91 -6.58
N ASP A 26 -6.50 -17.29 -5.97
CA ASP A 26 -6.47 -18.01 -4.69
C ASP A 26 -6.59 -17.09 -3.46
N GLY A 27 -6.64 -15.76 -3.67
CA GLY A 27 -6.84 -14.78 -2.62
C GLY A 27 -5.60 -14.54 -1.75
N SER A 28 -4.40 -14.87 -2.22
CA SER A 28 -3.15 -14.70 -1.46
C SER A 28 -2.72 -13.24 -1.23
N GLY A 29 -3.41 -12.26 -1.81
CA GLY A 29 -3.01 -10.85 -1.81
C GLY A 29 -2.09 -10.52 -3.00
N ILE A 30 -1.32 -9.43 -2.93
CA ILE A 30 -0.34 -9.07 -3.98
C ILE A 30 0.78 -10.14 -4.00
N ASP A 31 1.09 -10.67 -5.19
CA ASP A 31 2.26 -11.54 -5.46
C ASP A 31 3.26 -10.76 -6.34
N GLY A 32 4.53 -10.69 -5.95
CA GLY A 32 5.51 -9.88 -6.66
C GLY A 32 5.39 -8.37 -6.41
N VAL A 33 5.60 -7.61 -7.49
CA VAL A 33 5.52 -6.14 -7.48
C VAL A 33 4.22 -5.70 -8.12
N TRP A 34 3.46 -4.91 -7.38
CA TRP A 34 2.25 -4.24 -7.86
C TRP A 34 2.46 -2.72 -7.88
N THR A 35 1.89 -2.06 -8.89
CA THR A 35 1.95 -0.60 -9.06
C THR A 35 0.59 -0.08 -9.49
N ASP A 36 0.14 1.04 -8.97
CA ASP A 36 -1.12 1.69 -9.37
C ASP A 36 -1.04 3.22 -9.27
N GLU A 37 -1.99 3.88 -9.91
CA GLU A 37 -2.19 5.33 -9.93
C GLU A 37 -3.66 5.65 -9.60
N PHE A 38 -3.89 6.55 -8.64
CA PHE A 38 -5.25 6.93 -8.24
C PHE A 38 -5.38 8.41 -7.88
N PRO A 39 -6.55 9.04 -8.08
CA PRO A 39 -6.72 10.46 -7.82
C PRO A 39 -6.58 10.78 -6.32
N ASP A 40 -5.99 11.93 -6.03
CA ASP A 40 -6.06 12.54 -4.71
C ASP A 40 -7.44 13.18 -4.48
N VAL A 41 -7.99 13.04 -3.27
CA VAL A 41 -9.30 13.61 -2.93
C VAL A 41 -9.26 15.13 -2.76
N ASP A 42 -8.11 15.68 -2.39
CA ASP A 42 -7.93 17.10 -2.07
C ASP A 42 -7.15 17.89 -3.14
N ALA A 43 -6.71 17.23 -4.22
CA ALA A 43 -5.95 17.85 -5.30
C ALA A 43 -6.40 17.38 -6.69
N ASP A 44 -6.07 18.15 -7.71
CA ASP A 44 -6.26 17.77 -9.13
C ASP A 44 -5.13 16.83 -9.64
N GLU A 45 -4.47 16.10 -8.74
CA GLU A 45 -3.30 15.27 -9.01
C GLU A 45 -3.52 13.80 -8.61
N GLN A 46 -2.52 12.95 -8.81
CA GLN A 46 -2.61 11.51 -8.57
C GLN A 46 -1.54 11.04 -7.59
N TRP A 47 -1.93 10.09 -6.75
CA TRP A 47 -1.05 9.26 -5.97
C TRP A 47 -0.52 8.12 -6.83
N PHE A 48 0.76 7.82 -6.61
CA PHE A 48 1.42 6.66 -7.16
C PHE A 48 1.79 5.74 -6.01
N VAL A 49 1.52 4.46 -6.21
CA VAL A 49 1.90 3.41 -5.26
C VAL A 49 2.71 2.35 -5.97
N ALA A 50 3.73 1.85 -5.28
CA ALA A 50 4.33 0.57 -5.62
C ALA A 50 4.52 -0.26 -4.37
N SER A 51 4.06 -1.50 -4.44
CA SER A 51 4.12 -2.48 -3.36
C SER A 51 4.90 -3.70 -3.83
N ASN A 52 5.86 -4.13 -3.02
CA ASN A 52 6.64 -5.34 -3.25
C ASN A 52 6.33 -6.31 -2.11
N ALA A 53 5.70 -7.44 -2.44
CA ALA A 53 5.36 -8.48 -1.47
C ALA A 53 6.42 -9.61 -1.41
N ASP A 54 7.50 -9.51 -2.20
CA ASP A 54 8.53 -10.53 -2.30
C ASP A 54 9.75 -10.26 -1.39
N GLU A 55 10.56 -11.30 -1.16
CA GLU A 55 11.87 -11.23 -0.48
C GLU A 55 12.97 -10.55 -1.32
N VAL A 56 12.67 -10.13 -2.54
CA VAL A 56 13.65 -9.64 -3.52
C VAL A 56 13.49 -8.13 -3.68
N ALA A 57 14.59 -7.39 -3.73
CA ALA A 57 14.55 -5.96 -4.03
C ALA A 57 14.28 -5.76 -5.54
N HIS A 58 13.38 -4.83 -5.87
CA HIS A 58 13.00 -4.58 -7.25
C HIS A 58 13.21 -3.11 -7.64
N GLU A 59 13.86 -2.91 -8.78
CA GLU A 59 13.95 -1.59 -9.41
C GLU A 59 12.75 -1.40 -10.33
N TYR A 60 12.07 -0.26 -10.21
CA TYR A 60 10.89 0.08 -10.98
C TYR A 60 10.96 1.51 -11.50
N ARG A 61 10.23 1.74 -12.59
CA ARG A 61 10.11 3.06 -13.19
C ARG A 61 8.78 3.67 -12.78
N VAL A 62 8.87 4.78 -12.08
CA VAL A 62 7.77 5.66 -11.74
C VAL A 62 7.71 6.75 -12.80
N THR A 63 6.51 7.00 -13.36
CA THR A 63 6.16 8.08 -14.31
C THR A 63 7.30 8.67 -15.13
N ASP A 64 7.37 8.25 -16.38
CA ASP A 64 8.22 8.72 -17.50
C ASP A 64 9.72 8.95 -17.27
N ASP A 65 10.28 9.18 -16.07
CA ASP A 65 11.68 9.54 -15.86
C ASP A 65 12.28 9.13 -14.49
N ARG A 66 11.50 8.66 -13.51
CA ARG A 66 12.01 8.33 -12.17
C ARG A 66 12.22 6.82 -12.04
N THR A 67 13.40 6.43 -11.58
CA THR A 67 13.70 5.04 -11.22
C THR A 67 14.00 5.00 -9.73
N THR A 68 13.37 4.08 -9.02
CA THR A 68 13.65 3.87 -7.60
C THR A 68 13.62 2.39 -7.27
N GLU A 69 14.24 2.03 -6.16
CA GLU A 69 14.32 0.66 -5.66
C GLU A 69 13.26 0.49 -4.56
N ILE A 70 12.40 -0.52 -4.69
CA ILE A 70 11.49 -0.94 -3.61
C ILE A 70 12.21 -1.98 -2.79
N GLU A 71 12.32 -1.72 -1.50
CA GLU A 71 12.76 -2.72 -0.54
C GLU A 71 11.82 -3.94 -0.56
N PRO A 72 12.33 -5.16 -0.32
CA PRO A 72 11.52 -6.36 -0.12
C PRO A 72 10.41 -6.09 0.88
N PHE A 73 9.20 -6.57 0.64
CA PHE A 73 8.09 -6.45 1.58
C PHE A 73 7.62 -5.03 1.90
N HIS A 74 7.85 -4.04 1.04
CA HIS A 74 7.46 -2.65 1.30
C HIS A 74 6.44 -2.11 0.30
N ALA A 75 5.53 -1.28 0.79
CA ALA A 75 4.78 -0.34 -0.05
C ALA A 75 5.38 1.05 0.07
N HIS A 76 5.62 1.69 -1.08
CA HIS A 76 6.02 3.07 -1.18
C HIS A 76 4.88 3.87 -1.81
N PHE A 77 4.66 5.06 -1.30
CA PHE A 77 3.70 6.03 -1.84
C PHE A 77 4.43 7.33 -2.08
N TRP A 78 4.04 8.00 -3.16
CA TRP A 78 4.52 9.34 -3.43
C TRP A 78 3.51 10.06 -4.31
N TRP A 79 3.44 11.36 -4.06
CA TRP A 79 2.86 12.33 -4.95
C TRP A 79 3.98 12.86 -5.87
N ASP A 80 3.71 13.66 -6.91
CA ASP A 80 4.70 14.16 -7.89
C ASP A 80 5.80 15.07 -7.27
N THR A 81 6.63 14.48 -6.43
CA THR A 81 7.68 15.09 -5.62
C THR A 81 8.79 14.07 -5.40
N ASP A 82 9.99 14.56 -5.10
CA ASP A 82 11.18 13.74 -4.83
C ASP A 82 11.12 13.03 -3.45
N LEU A 83 9.96 13.05 -2.78
CA LEU A 83 9.74 12.44 -1.47
C LEU A 83 9.03 11.11 -1.65
N ILE A 84 9.76 10.02 -1.43
CA ILE A 84 9.22 8.65 -1.41
C ILE A 84 8.95 8.29 0.04
N ALA A 85 7.72 7.92 0.36
CA ALA A 85 7.32 7.51 1.69
C ALA A 85 7.09 6.00 1.77
N PRO A 86 7.84 5.26 2.60
CA PRO A 86 7.55 3.86 2.89
C PRO A 86 6.37 3.75 3.86
N ALA A 87 5.25 3.19 3.41
CA ALA A 87 4.02 3.07 4.19
C ALA A 87 4.03 1.90 5.19
N ALA A 88 4.70 0.79 4.87
CA ALA A 88 4.77 -0.38 5.75
C ALA A 88 5.84 -1.40 5.34
N ILE A 89 6.26 -2.21 6.30
CA ILE A 89 7.05 -3.44 6.11
C ILE A 89 6.15 -4.66 6.35
N VAL A 90 6.01 -5.57 5.38
CA VAL A 90 5.49 -6.93 5.60
C VAL A 90 6.61 -7.74 6.25
N SER A 91 6.35 -8.38 7.38
CA SER A 91 7.34 -9.25 7.99
C SER A 91 7.66 -10.43 7.05
N PRO A 92 8.94 -10.88 6.97
CA PRO A 92 9.37 -11.97 6.07
C PRO A 92 8.67 -13.33 6.26
N GLY A 93 7.88 -13.49 7.33
CA GLY A 93 7.07 -14.68 7.60
C GLY A 93 5.59 -14.55 7.22
N GLY A 94 5.17 -13.40 6.69
CA GLY A 94 3.77 -13.03 6.52
C GLY A 94 3.10 -12.67 7.85
N GLY A 95 2.14 -11.73 7.81
CA GLY A 95 1.17 -11.52 8.90
C GLY A 95 1.49 -10.45 9.94
N GLN A 96 2.70 -9.88 9.98
CA GLN A 96 2.97 -8.69 10.80
C GLN A 96 3.39 -7.53 9.92
N PHE A 97 2.71 -6.40 10.09
CA PHE A 97 3.08 -5.15 9.45
C PHE A 97 3.84 -4.28 10.45
N HIS A 98 4.82 -3.52 9.97
CA HIS A 98 5.50 -2.52 10.77
C HIS A 98 5.35 -1.15 10.11
N VAL A 99 5.07 -0.14 10.93
CA VAL A 99 5.05 1.24 10.46
C VAL A 99 6.44 1.84 10.60
N THR A 100 6.86 2.60 9.60
CA THR A 100 8.08 3.40 9.70
C THR A 100 7.79 4.63 10.57
N ASP A 101 8.64 4.92 11.56
CA ASP A 101 8.49 6.10 12.44
C ASP A 101 8.70 7.43 11.69
N GLU A 102 9.18 7.36 10.45
CA GLU A 102 9.59 8.52 9.65
C GLU A 102 8.46 9.06 8.76
N PHE A 103 7.32 8.37 8.66
CA PHE A 103 6.23 8.79 7.79
C PHE A 103 5.26 9.78 8.46
N ASP A 104 4.93 10.86 7.74
CA ASP A 104 3.98 11.87 8.19
C ASP A 104 2.55 11.31 8.19
N ARG A 105 1.99 11.11 9.38
CA ARG A 105 0.65 10.58 9.58
C ARG A 105 -0.45 11.42 8.90
N SER A 106 -0.23 12.72 8.71
CA SER A 106 -1.19 13.55 7.99
C SER A 106 -1.27 13.22 6.50
N VAL A 107 -0.16 12.74 5.90
CA VAL A 107 -0.12 12.25 4.53
C VAL A 107 -0.72 10.86 4.44
N GLU A 108 -0.48 10.00 5.44
CA GLU A 108 -1.10 8.68 5.53
C GLU A 108 -2.63 8.76 5.48
N ASP A 109 -3.23 9.61 6.31
CA ASP A 109 -4.68 9.79 6.38
C ASP A 109 -5.27 10.24 5.02
N GLN A 110 -4.57 11.13 4.30
CA GLN A 110 -4.98 11.62 2.98
C GLN A 110 -4.93 10.52 1.91
N ILE A 111 -3.87 9.70 1.91
CA ILE A 111 -3.77 8.59 0.97
C ILE A 111 -4.86 7.55 1.25
N ILE A 112 -5.11 7.23 2.53
CA ILE A 112 -6.19 6.33 2.91
C ILE A 112 -7.53 6.85 2.39
N ALA A 113 -7.85 8.13 2.61
CA ALA A 113 -9.08 8.73 2.11
C ALA A 113 -9.19 8.66 0.58
N SER A 114 -8.06 8.81 -0.13
CA SER A 114 -8.00 8.67 -1.59
C SER A 114 -8.27 7.25 -2.06
N ILE A 115 -7.68 6.25 -1.39
CA ILE A 115 -7.96 4.84 -1.67
C ILE A 115 -9.43 4.51 -1.40
N GLU A 116 -9.97 4.95 -0.26
CA GLU A 116 -11.37 4.71 0.12
C GLU A 116 -12.34 5.29 -0.93
N ALA A 117 -12.08 6.50 -1.43
CA ALA A 117 -12.90 7.08 -2.49
C ALA A 117 -12.89 6.23 -3.77
N VAL A 118 -11.75 5.66 -4.16
CA VAL A 118 -11.66 4.76 -5.32
C VAL A 118 -12.36 3.43 -5.07
N LEU A 119 -12.19 2.85 -3.88
CA LEU A 119 -12.86 1.61 -3.50
C LEU A 119 -14.39 1.76 -3.55
N ASP A 120 -14.90 2.89 -3.03
CA ASP A 120 -16.32 3.25 -3.09
C ASP A 120 -16.83 3.36 -4.53
N GLU A 121 -16.06 4.00 -5.42
CA GLU A 121 -16.39 4.11 -6.85
C GLU A 121 -16.40 2.75 -7.55
N LEU A 122 -15.49 1.84 -7.18
CA LEU A 122 -15.44 0.47 -7.68
C LEU A 122 -16.55 -0.42 -7.10
N GLY A 123 -17.28 0.05 -6.07
CA GLY A 123 -18.29 -0.72 -5.36
C GLY A 123 -17.68 -1.91 -4.62
N TYR A 124 -16.43 -1.77 -4.16
CA TYR A 124 -15.75 -2.81 -3.40
C TYR A 124 -16.32 -2.82 -1.97
N GLU A 125 -17.06 -3.86 -1.63
CA GLU A 125 -17.49 -4.11 -0.25
C GLU A 125 -16.33 -4.77 0.50
N ASP A 126 -15.82 -4.07 1.52
CA ASP A 126 -14.70 -4.48 2.36
C ASP A 126 -14.79 -5.97 2.72
N PHE A 127 -13.70 -6.72 2.54
CA PHE A 127 -13.59 -7.98 3.26
C PHE A 127 -13.39 -7.60 4.72
N GLU A 128 -14.36 -7.90 5.60
CA GLU A 128 -14.16 -7.77 7.04
C GLU A 128 -12.97 -8.66 7.43
N ALA A 129 -11.77 -8.08 7.51
CA ALA A 129 -10.63 -8.73 8.11
C ALA A 129 -10.97 -8.90 9.60
N GLU A 130 -11.23 -10.13 10.01
CA GLU A 130 -11.38 -10.46 11.42
C GLU A 130 -10.07 -10.09 12.13
N VAL A 131 -10.08 -8.97 12.85
CA VAL A 131 -9.00 -8.59 13.75
C VAL A 131 -9.02 -9.58 14.90
N TYR A 132 -8.09 -10.53 14.89
CA TYR A 132 -7.87 -11.41 16.02
C TYR A 132 -7.02 -10.66 17.05
N ASP A 133 -7.59 -10.37 18.22
CA ASP A 133 -6.83 -9.94 19.38
C ASP A 133 -5.80 -11.04 19.72
N ALA A 134 -4.51 -10.72 19.67
CA ALA A 134 -3.46 -11.62 20.12
C ALA A 134 -3.49 -11.70 21.67
N GLU A 135 -3.75 -12.91 22.21
CA GLU A 135 -3.64 -13.22 23.65
C GLU A 135 -2.18 -13.35 24.14
#